data_AF-A0AAU2D9V6-F1
#
_entry.id   AF-A0AAU2D9V6-F1
#
_cell.length_a   1.000
_cell.length_b   1.000
_cell.length_c   1.000
_cell.angle_alpha   90.00
_cell.angle_beta   90.00
_cell.angle_gamma   90.00
#
_symmetry.space_group_name_H-M   'P 1'
#
loop_
_entity.id
_entity.type
_entity.pdbx_description
1 polymer ?
#
loop_
_entity_poly.entity_id
_entity_poly.type
_entity_poly.pdbx_seq_one_letter_code
_entity_poly.pdbx_strand_id
1 'polypeptide(L)'
;MTLVATISLFIGTRAAWTTAMASRPAVAGVISVCYASILVCAVLSILVRSRRALIRVDAVVLMTAVVLVICGYLLDHAGTDEGVLTAQAANEILHGHPVYGQPWPGLFDTSRVGITKTMSGGADYTYGYPPLTALLAAPVHAVVHSTAAATLVTTVALLASSVLLWFLLPAPWRSAATAVCLGFGFLPHYAYAGYPAITALALLVPVVVRWPATGEGGRLGSGGVLRAACLGAACAAQQLAWFLAPFLLIGLYAVRRGELGPRRALTVTARYAATAALTWAAANAFFAVEGFSAWLQGVLLPLDQKAILHGQGLMGISYYFTDGSSRLDYYSYGSQLLLLGLLTATLLFVRRLGPALTVLPWIAFYLATRSQDGYFLMMTPLWLAAAATVPATVFATAWQPRLPHVTGDRTKGVLAAALLAPALVCVAIAAASPPPLRMSLSPHFAKHHARVGITAIDVRAVNTTGAALAPHFASRTGQGASNWWTIASGPAVLAPHASADYRVEPASGFRALPGGHGPGTYLIAVTGTPMTITSAHIRAVPS
;
A
#
# COMPACT_ATOMS: atom_id res chain seq x y z
N MET A 1 23.96 -8.75 -11.37
CA MET A 1 22.95 -8.71 -10.29
C MET A 1 23.60 -8.50 -8.94
N THR A 2 24.65 -9.24 -8.56
CA THR A 2 25.37 -9.06 -7.30
C THR A 2 25.82 -7.61 -7.05
N LEU A 3 26.45 -6.97 -8.04
CA LEU A 3 26.86 -5.56 -7.94
C LEU A 3 25.67 -4.61 -7.70
N VAL A 4 24.52 -4.87 -8.32
CA VAL A 4 23.29 -4.08 -8.12
C VAL A 4 22.78 -4.24 -6.68
N ALA A 5 22.84 -5.46 -6.14
CA ALA A 5 22.48 -5.72 -4.76
C ALA A 5 23.42 -4.98 -3.78
N THR A 6 24.73 -4.99 -4.02
CA THR A 6 25.68 -4.21 -3.20
C THR A 6 25.43 -2.71 -3.30
N ILE A 7 25.14 -2.18 -4.50
CA ILE A 7 24.79 -0.75 -4.69
C ILE A 7 23.52 -0.40 -3.91
N SER A 8 22.48 -1.25 -3.98
CA SER A 8 21.24 -1.00 -3.25
C SER A 8 21.47 -0.92 -1.74
N LEU A 9 22.24 -1.86 -1.16
CA LEU A 9 22.60 -1.83 0.26
C LEU A 9 23.41 -0.58 0.62
N PHE A 10 24.35 -0.19 -0.24
CA PHE A 10 25.17 0.99 -0.01
C PHE A 10 24.32 2.27 0.09
N ILE A 11 23.35 2.41 -0.82
CA ILE A 11 22.38 3.52 -0.82
C ILE A 11 21.53 3.48 0.47
N GLY A 12 20.98 2.31 0.83
CA GLY A 12 20.10 2.17 1.99
C GLY A 12 20.79 2.34 3.35
N THR A 13 22.10 2.03 3.44
CA THR A 13 22.82 2.00 4.73
C THR A 13 23.11 3.39 5.30
N ARG A 14 23.26 4.41 4.46
CA ARG A 14 23.72 5.75 4.89
C ARG A 14 22.82 6.35 5.98
N ALA A 15 21.50 6.35 5.77
CA ALA A 15 20.56 6.96 6.71
C ALA A 15 20.57 6.23 8.07
N ALA A 16 20.58 4.90 8.04
CA ALA A 16 20.64 4.08 9.26
C ALA A 16 21.93 4.34 10.05
N TRP A 17 23.07 4.46 9.38
CA TRP A 17 24.34 4.77 10.04
C TRP A 17 24.31 6.13 10.73
N THR A 18 23.82 7.18 10.05
CA THR A 18 23.72 8.53 10.62
C THR A 18 22.84 8.55 11.87
N THR A 19 21.67 7.91 11.81
CA THR A 19 20.77 7.79 12.97
C THR A 19 21.40 6.99 14.11
N ALA A 20 22.08 5.88 13.79
CA ALA A 20 22.74 5.03 14.79
C ALA A 20 23.88 5.76 15.49
N MET A 21 24.66 6.58 14.78
CA MET A 21 25.79 7.30 15.37
C MET A 21 25.31 8.25 16.48
N ALA A 22 24.21 8.95 16.24
CA ALA A 22 23.64 9.92 17.18
C ALA A 22 22.97 9.26 18.40
N SER A 23 22.45 8.03 18.27
CA SER A 23 21.56 7.43 19.28
C SER A 23 22.08 6.13 19.91
N ARG A 24 22.78 5.28 19.15
CA ARG A 24 23.25 3.95 19.57
C ARG A 24 24.62 3.61 18.93
N PRO A 25 25.75 4.10 19.50
CA PRO A 25 27.09 3.93 18.92
C PRO A 25 27.51 2.47 18.65
N ALA A 26 27.12 1.53 19.49
CA ALA A 26 27.41 0.11 19.27
C ALA A 26 26.75 -0.43 17.98
N VAL A 27 25.51 -0.01 17.69
CA VAL A 27 24.81 -0.36 16.44
C VAL A 27 25.51 0.31 15.26
N ALA A 28 25.97 1.55 15.40
CA ALA A 28 26.75 2.23 14.37
C ALA A 28 28.08 1.50 14.05
N GLY A 29 28.73 0.90 15.06
CA GLY A 29 29.90 0.05 14.88
C GLY A 29 29.61 -1.17 14.00
N VAL A 30 28.52 -1.90 14.27
CA VAL A 30 28.09 -3.05 13.44
C VAL A 30 27.74 -2.61 12.01
N ILE A 31 27.04 -1.49 11.84
CA ILE A 31 26.72 -0.93 10.53
C ILE A 31 28.02 -0.56 9.77
N SER A 32 29.05 -0.06 10.46
CA SER A 32 30.33 0.28 9.85
C SER A 32 31.07 -0.97 9.32
N VAL A 33 31.01 -2.09 10.06
CA VAL A 33 31.50 -3.40 9.57
C VAL A 33 30.70 -3.87 8.35
N CYS A 34 29.37 -3.70 8.37
CA CYS A 34 28.52 -4.00 7.21
C CYS A 34 28.91 -3.15 5.99
N TYR A 35 29.25 -1.88 6.18
CA TYR A 35 29.72 -0.98 5.13
C TYR A 35 31.00 -1.49 4.47
N ALA A 36 31.98 -1.92 5.28
CA ALA A 36 33.21 -2.56 4.77
C ALA A 36 32.90 -3.85 4.00
N SER A 37 31.99 -4.69 4.52
CA SER A 37 31.53 -5.91 3.85
C SER A 37 30.88 -5.62 2.48
N ILE A 38 30.06 -4.56 2.37
CA ILE A 38 29.45 -4.14 1.10
C ILE A 38 30.53 -3.76 0.08
N LEU A 39 31.54 -2.97 0.47
CA LEU A 39 32.64 -2.55 -0.41
C LEU A 39 33.46 -3.76 -0.90
N VAL A 40 33.81 -4.68 0.01
CA VAL A 40 34.53 -5.91 -0.34
C VAL A 40 33.68 -6.77 -1.29
N CYS A 41 32.39 -6.95 -1.01
CA CYS A 41 31.50 -7.70 -1.88
C CYS A 41 31.33 -7.04 -3.26
N ALA A 42 31.32 -5.71 -3.35
CA ALA A 42 31.26 -4.99 -4.62
C ALA A 42 32.49 -5.29 -5.48
N VAL A 43 33.69 -5.21 -4.90
CA VAL A 43 34.94 -5.58 -5.57
C VAL A 43 34.94 -7.05 -5.99
N LEU A 44 34.60 -7.96 -5.06
CA LEU A 44 34.54 -9.40 -5.35
C LEU A 44 33.53 -9.73 -6.44
N SER A 45 32.39 -9.02 -6.51
CA SER A 45 31.37 -9.25 -7.54
C SER A 45 31.86 -9.03 -8.97
N ILE A 46 32.92 -8.23 -9.14
CA ILE A 46 33.56 -7.91 -10.42
C ILE A 46 34.76 -8.84 -10.68
N LEU A 47 35.51 -9.17 -9.62
CA LEU A 47 36.75 -9.95 -9.75
C LEU A 47 36.53 -11.47 -9.86
N VAL A 48 35.49 -12.02 -9.22
CA VAL A 48 35.29 -13.47 -9.19
C VAL A 48 34.81 -13.99 -10.55
N ARG A 49 35.54 -14.96 -11.10
CA ARG A 49 35.25 -15.53 -12.43
C ARG A 49 34.36 -16.76 -12.42
N SER A 50 34.21 -17.42 -11.26
CA SER A 50 33.40 -18.64 -11.15
C SER A 50 32.02 -18.36 -10.58
N ARG A 51 31.02 -19.05 -11.13
CA ARG A 51 29.63 -18.98 -10.65
C ARG A 51 29.50 -19.41 -9.19
N ARG A 52 30.26 -20.42 -8.76
CA ARG A 52 30.26 -20.90 -7.37
C ARG A 52 30.78 -19.83 -6.41
N ALA A 53 31.87 -19.14 -6.77
CA ALA A 53 32.38 -18.03 -5.97
C ALA A 53 31.37 -16.87 -5.93
N LEU A 54 30.74 -16.52 -7.05
CA LEU A 54 29.72 -15.47 -7.09
C LEU A 54 28.51 -15.79 -6.21
N ILE A 55 28.05 -17.04 -6.16
CA ILE A 55 26.97 -17.46 -5.25
C ILE A 55 27.38 -17.28 -3.77
N ARG A 56 28.66 -17.51 -3.43
CA ARG A 56 29.15 -17.24 -2.08
C ARG A 56 29.15 -15.75 -1.77
N VAL A 57 29.56 -14.90 -2.72
CA VAL A 57 29.46 -13.44 -2.58
C VAL A 57 28.00 -13.02 -2.41
N ASP A 58 27.07 -13.55 -3.21
CA ASP A 58 25.62 -13.30 -3.07
C ASP A 58 25.10 -13.67 -1.67
N ALA A 59 25.59 -14.77 -1.09
CA ALA A 59 25.21 -15.19 0.25
C ALA A 59 25.75 -14.22 1.33
N VAL A 60 26.99 -13.74 1.19
CA VAL A 60 27.55 -12.71 2.09
C VAL A 60 26.74 -11.42 1.98
N VAL A 61 26.38 -10.99 0.76
CA VAL A 61 25.54 -9.81 0.52
C VAL A 61 24.17 -9.95 1.20
N LEU A 62 23.53 -11.14 1.12
CA LEU A 62 22.30 -11.43 1.85
C LEU A 62 22.49 -11.35 3.37
N MET A 63 23.53 -11.98 3.91
CA MET A 63 23.81 -11.93 5.35
C MET A 63 24.04 -10.51 5.85
N THR A 64 24.83 -9.71 5.12
CA THR A 64 25.05 -8.29 5.44
C THR A 64 23.74 -7.51 5.41
N ALA A 65 22.85 -7.76 4.44
CA ALA A 65 21.53 -7.13 4.38
C ALA A 65 20.64 -7.51 5.58
N VAL A 66 20.63 -8.78 5.99
CA VAL A 66 19.90 -9.25 7.17
C VAL A 66 20.38 -8.54 8.43
N VAL A 67 21.71 -8.45 8.62
CA VAL A 67 22.29 -7.74 9.77
C VAL A 67 21.89 -6.27 9.76
N LEU A 68 21.95 -5.59 8.62
CA LEU A 68 21.52 -4.19 8.49
C LEU A 68 20.04 -4.01 8.84
N VAL A 69 19.18 -4.96 8.44
CA VAL A 69 17.76 -4.90 8.78
C VAL A 69 17.52 -5.12 10.28
N ILE A 70 18.28 -6.01 10.92
CA ILE A 70 18.22 -6.19 12.38
C ILE A 70 18.70 -4.90 13.08
N CYS A 71 19.79 -4.29 12.62
CA CYS A 71 20.25 -3.00 13.15
C CYS A 71 19.19 -1.91 12.98
N GLY A 72 18.52 -1.83 11.82
CA GLY A 72 17.43 -0.90 11.58
C GLY A 72 16.26 -1.10 12.56
N TYR A 73 15.84 -2.34 12.78
CA TYR A 73 14.79 -2.68 13.76
C TYR A 73 15.18 -2.26 15.18
N LEU A 74 16.43 -2.48 15.58
CA LEU A 74 16.91 -2.06 16.90
C LEU A 74 16.86 -0.53 17.07
N LEU A 75 17.04 0.24 15.99
CA LEU A 75 16.95 1.70 16.00
C LEU A 75 15.50 2.18 15.99
N ASP A 76 14.62 1.48 15.27
CA ASP A 76 13.23 1.86 15.06
C ASP A 76 12.32 0.62 15.04
N HIS A 77 11.65 0.33 16.16
CA HIS A 77 10.67 -0.75 16.34
C HIS A 77 9.40 -0.26 17.02
N ALA A 78 9.19 1.05 17.11
CA ALA A 78 8.03 1.61 17.78
C ALA A 78 6.73 1.35 16.99
N GLY A 79 6.85 1.19 15.67
CA GLY A 79 5.73 1.04 14.75
C GLY A 79 5.10 2.38 14.35
N THR A 80 4.28 2.35 13.32
CA THR A 80 3.36 3.43 12.93
C THR A 80 1.93 3.05 13.33
N ASP A 81 0.93 3.77 12.83
CA ASP A 81 -0.48 3.50 13.11
C ASP A 81 -0.90 2.06 12.81
N GLU A 82 -0.41 1.47 11.74
CA GLU A 82 -0.76 0.09 11.41
C GLU A 82 -0.17 -0.93 12.38
N GLY A 83 1.07 -0.71 12.85
CA GLY A 83 1.71 -1.54 13.86
C GLY A 83 1.06 -1.39 15.24
N VAL A 84 0.72 -0.16 15.63
CA VAL A 84 0.04 0.14 16.89
C VAL A 84 -1.36 -0.47 16.93
N LEU A 85 -2.15 -0.30 15.87
CA LEU A 85 -3.47 -0.94 15.73
C LEU A 85 -3.38 -2.47 15.73
N THR A 86 -2.37 -3.04 15.06
CA THR A 86 -2.15 -4.50 15.04
C THR A 86 -1.74 -5.04 16.41
N ALA A 87 -0.92 -4.30 17.15
CA ALA A 87 -0.54 -4.68 18.51
C ALA A 87 -1.72 -4.56 19.48
N GLN A 88 -2.59 -3.54 19.33
CA GLN A 88 -3.81 -3.44 20.11
C GLN A 88 -4.76 -4.61 19.80
N ALA A 89 -4.99 -4.92 18.52
CA ALA A 89 -5.79 -6.07 18.14
C ALA A 89 -5.23 -7.39 18.71
N ALA A 90 -3.90 -7.56 18.69
CA ALA A 90 -3.23 -8.69 19.32
C ALA A 90 -3.47 -8.76 20.83
N ASN A 91 -3.44 -7.62 21.52
CA ASN A 91 -3.77 -7.52 22.94
C ASN A 91 -5.23 -7.91 23.21
N GLU A 92 -6.19 -7.41 22.44
CA GLU A 92 -7.61 -7.78 22.59
C GLU A 92 -7.84 -9.28 22.35
N ILE A 93 -7.17 -9.86 21.35
CA ILE A 93 -7.22 -11.32 21.08
C ILE A 93 -6.76 -12.11 22.30
N LEU A 94 -5.68 -11.71 22.96
CA LEU A 94 -5.16 -12.41 24.15
C LEU A 94 -6.12 -12.35 25.34
N HIS A 95 -6.92 -11.29 25.45
CA HIS A 95 -7.88 -11.10 26.53
C HIS A 95 -9.29 -11.59 26.17
N GLY A 96 -9.49 -12.15 24.97
CA GLY A 96 -10.79 -12.63 24.50
C GLY A 96 -11.81 -11.52 24.29
N HIS A 97 -11.35 -10.32 23.95
CA HIS A 97 -12.19 -9.16 23.68
C HIS A 97 -12.43 -8.97 22.18
N PRO A 98 -13.54 -8.32 21.79
CA PRO A 98 -13.82 -8.02 20.38
C PRO A 98 -12.75 -7.11 19.77
N VAL A 99 -12.31 -7.45 18.55
CA VAL A 99 -11.37 -6.63 17.77
C VAL A 99 -12.08 -5.67 16.83
N TYR A 100 -13.07 -6.17 16.08
CA TYR A 100 -13.73 -5.40 15.04
C TYR A 100 -14.90 -4.59 15.60
N GLY A 101 -15.11 -3.39 15.06
CA GLY A 101 -16.11 -2.44 15.54
C GLY A 101 -15.73 -1.71 16.83
N GLN A 102 -14.52 -1.96 17.38
CA GLN A 102 -14.02 -1.26 18.55
C GLN A 102 -13.12 -0.08 18.16
N PRO A 103 -13.44 1.15 18.58
CA PRO A 103 -12.58 2.30 18.37
C PRO A 103 -11.53 2.42 19.49
N TRP A 104 -10.29 2.76 19.13
CA TRP A 104 -9.21 3.00 20.10
C TRP A 104 -8.60 4.39 19.94
N PRO A 105 -9.35 5.47 20.24
CA PRO A 105 -8.89 6.85 20.02
C PRO A 105 -7.62 7.20 20.80
N GLY A 106 -7.45 6.67 22.02
CA GLY A 106 -6.29 6.95 22.87
C GLY A 106 -4.94 6.50 22.28
N LEU A 107 -4.93 5.61 21.28
CA LEU A 107 -3.70 5.22 20.57
C LEU A 107 -3.10 6.37 19.75
N PHE A 108 -3.93 7.36 19.38
CA PHE A 108 -3.57 8.45 18.48
C PHE A 108 -3.30 9.78 19.21
N ASP A 109 -3.28 9.78 20.55
CA ASP A 109 -2.96 10.96 21.35
C ASP A 109 -1.47 11.35 21.27
N THR A 110 -0.63 10.45 20.76
CA THR A 110 0.80 10.72 20.58
C THR A 110 1.12 11.23 19.18
N SER A 111 2.05 12.18 19.08
CA SER A 111 2.46 12.77 17.80
C SER A 111 3.16 11.81 16.82
N ARG A 112 3.47 10.58 17.25
CA ARG A 112 4.15 9.56 16.45
C ARG A 112 3.18 8.67 15.66
N VAL A 113 1.92 8.60 16.07
CA VAL A 113 0.94 7.70 15.47
C VAL A 113 0.04 8.52 14.54
N GLY A 114 0.13 8.24 13.24
CA GLY A 114 -0.69 8.91 12.24
C GLY A 114 -2.15 8.52 12.37
N ILE A 115 -3.08 9.44 12.12
CA ILE A 115 -4.51 9.11 12.11
C ILE A 115 -5.08 9.20 10.70
N THR A 116 -5.83 8.18 10.28
CA THR A 116 -6.55 8.20 9.01
C THR A 116 -7.79 9.07 9.14
N LYS A 117 -7.77 10.22 8.48
CA LYS A 117 -8.89 11.18 8.46
C LYS A 117 -9.88 10.84 7.37
N THR A 118 -11.16 11.15 7.57
CA THR A 118 -12.23 10.89 6.61
C THR A 118 -12.72 12.19 5.95
N MET A 119 -13.27 12.10 4.74
CA MET A 119 -13.80 13.25 4.00
C MET A 119 -14.98 13.94 4.69
N SER A 120 -15.58 13.31 5.70
CA SER A 120 -16.65 13.85 6.55
C SER A 120 -16.13 14.59 7.80
N GLY A 121 -14.85 14.98 7.83
CA GLY A 121 -14.25 15.70 8.95
C GLY A 121 -14.01 14.85 10.20
N GLY A 122 -14.15 13.53 10.09
CA GLY A 122 -13.88 12.58 11.15
C GLY A 122 -12.52 11.89 10.98
N ALA A 123 -12.35 10.81 11.73
CA ALA A 123 -11.20 9.93 11.60
C ALA A 123 -11.59 8.49 11.92
N ASP A 124 -10.81 7.56 11.39
CA ASP A 124 -10.91 6.15 11.72
C ASP A 124 -9.96 5.80 12.86
N TYR A 125 -10.49 5.05 13.82
CA TYR A 125 -9.84 4.63 15.06
C TYR A 125 -9.89 3.11 15.24
N THR A 126 -10.35 2.39 14.22
CA THR A 126 -10.68 0.97 14.32
C THR A 126 -9.65 0.09 13.60
N TYR A 127 -9.70 -1.22 13.86
CA TYR A 127 -8.84 -2.18 13.15
C TYR A 127 -9.41 -2.52 11.76
N GLY A 128 -8.79 -1.97 10.72
CA GLY A 128 -9.24 -2.12 9.32
C GLY A 128 -8.60 -3.25 8.52
N TYR A 129 -8.05 -4.30 9.14
CA TYR A 129 -7.29 -5.36 8.46
C TYR A 129 -7.84 -6.78 8.73
N PRO A 130 -7.65 -7.73 7.81
CA PRO A 130 -7.83 -9.16 8.06
C PRO A 130 -6.95 -9.65 9.24
N PRO A 131 -7.39 -10.67 9.99
CA PRO A 131 -6.92 -10.89 11.36
C PRO A 131 -5.58 -11.64 11.45
N LEU A 132 -5.07 -12.26 10.38
CA LEU A 132 -3.94 -13.19 10.49
C LEU A 132 -2.69 -12.53 11.09
N THR A 133 -2.38 -11.28 10.71
CA THR A 133 -1.20 -10.60 11.27
C THR A 133 -1.37 -10.34 12.77
N ALA A 134 -2.56 -9.93 13.22
CA ALA A 134 -2.87 -9.77 14.64
C ALA A 134 -2.83 -11.11 15.40
N LEU A 135 -3.37 -12.17 14.81
CA LEU A 135 -3.30 -13.54 15.36
C LEU A 135 -1.85 -14.03 15.53
N LEU A 136 -0.96 -13.72 14.58
CA LEU A 136 0.47 -14.03 14.69
C LEU A 136 1.17 -13.14 15.71
N ALA A 137 0.73 -11.89 15.87
CA ALA A 137 1.27 -10.95 16.84
C ALA A 137 0.82 -11.25 18.28
N ALA A 138 -0.35 -11.85 18.50
CA ALA A 138 -0.87 -12.19 19.83
C ALA A 138 0.13 -13.02 20.68
N PRO A 139 0.66 -14.19 20.25
CA PRO A 139 1.62 -14.94 21.05
C PRO A 139 2.93 -14.18 21.28
N VAL A 140 3.33 -13.29 20.38
CA VAL A 140 4.52 -12.44 20.56
C VAL A 140 4.23 -11.34 21.59
N HIS A 141 3.04 -10.76 21.54
CA HIS A 141 2.57 -9.73 22.46
C HIS A 141 2.45 -10.26 23.89
N ALA A 142 2.12 -11.54 24.06
CA ALA A 142 2.10 -12.21 25.37
C ALA A 142 3.47 -12.27 26.06
N VAL A 143 4.57 -12.03 25.33
CA VAL A 143 5.95 -12.02 25.87
C VAL A 143 6.53 -10.61 25.89
N VAL A 144 6.27 -9.82 24.84
CA VAL A 144 6.93 -8.53 24.61
C VAL A 144 6.09 -7.34 25.15
N HIS A 145 4.78 -7.55 25.35
CA HIS A 145 3.82 -6.58 25.94
C HIS A 145 3.90 -5.16 25.36
N SER A 146 4.18 -5.03 24.05
CA SER A 146 4.31 -3.73 23.41
C SER A 146 4.03 -3.79 21.91
N THR A 147 4.02 -2.62 21.27
CA THR A 147 3.87 -2.46 19.82
C THR A 147 4.95 -3.20 19.02
N ALA A 148 6.10 -3.44 19.66
CA ALA A 148 7.20 -4.23 19.12
C ALA A 148 6.76 -5.64 18.69
N ALA A 149 5.69 -6.19 19.27
CA ALA A 149 5.16 -7.49 18.88
C ALA A 149 4.72 -7.53 17.42
N ALA A 150 3.96 -6.52 16.97
CA ALA A 150 3.48 -6.42 15.59
C ALA A 150 4.65 -6.19 14.63
N THR A 151 5.56 -5.28 14.98
CA THR A 151 6.73 -4.95 14.15
C THR A 151 7.73 -6.12 14.05
N LEU A 152 7.84 -6.94 15.10
CA LEU A 152 8.69 -8.13 15.08
C LEU A 152 8.13 -9.17 14.10
N VAL A 153 6.81 -9.41 14.11
CA VAL A 153 6.15 -10.35 13.20
C VAL A 153 6.40 -9.95 11.74
N THR A 154 6.17 -8.70 11.38
CA THR A 154 6.39 -8.20 10.01
C THR A 154 7.86 -8.20 9.62
N THR A 155 8.77 -7.86 10.54
CA THR A 155 10.23 -7.92 10.30
C THR A 155 10.72 -9.34 10.08
N VAL A 156 10.30 -10.29 10.91
CA VAL A 156 10.64 -11.70 10.74
C VAL A 156 10.05 -12.24 9.44
N ALA A 157 8.81 -11.88 9.10
CA ALA A 157 8.18 -12.27 7.83
C ALA A 157 8.98 -11.75 6.61
N LEU A 158 9.44 -10.49 6.65
CA LEU A 158 10.29 -9.93 5.60
C LEU A 158 11.62 -10.68 5.47
N LEU A 159 12.31 -10.92 6.57
CA LEU A 159 13.60 -11.63 6.57
C LEU A 159 13.43 -13.07 6.06
N ALA A 160 12.46 -13.80 6.59
CA ALA A 160 12.18 -15.17 6.20
C ALA A 160 11.81 -15.29 4.71
N SER A 161 10.94 -14.40 4.22
CA SER A 161 10.55 -14.40 2.81
C SER A 161 11.67 -13.96 1.87
N SER A 162 12.55 -13.06 2.30
CA SER A 162 13.73 -12.66 1.52
C SER A 162 14.70 -13.83 1.33
N VAL A 163 14.97 -14.58 2.41
CA VAL A 163 15.80 -15.79 2.37
C VAL A 163 15.12 -16.87 1.53
N LEU A 164 13.82 -17.09 1.72
CA LEU A 164 13.05 -18.05 0.92
C LEU A 164 13.10 -17.69 -0.57
N LEU A 165 12.83 -16.44 -0.94
CA LEU A 165 12.89 -15.97 -2.32
C LEU A 165 14.29 -16.19 -2.90
N TRP A 166 15.35 -15.87 -2.15
CA TRP A 166 16.73 -16.11 -2.59
C TRP A 166 16.98 -17.59 -2.93
N PHE A 167 16.45 -18.54 -2.15
CA PHE A 167 16.57 -19.97 -2.46
C PHE A 167 15.72 -20.42 -3.66
N LEU A 168 14.52 -19.87 -3.78
CA LEU A 168 13.55 -20.20 -4.82
C LEU A 168 13.93 -19.65 -6.20
N LEU A 169 14.69 -18.55 -6.24
CA LEU A 169 15.14 -17.94 -7.48
C LEU A 169 16.29 -18.74 -8.15
N PRO A 170 16.35 -18.78 -9.50
CA PRO A 170 17.49 -19.30 -10.22
C PRO A 170 18.77 -18.55 -9.81
N ALA A 171 19.92 -19.25 -9.78
CA ALA A 171 21.18 -18.69 -9.27
C ALA A 171 21.53 -17.27 -9.79
N PRO A 172 21.35 -16.92 -11.09
CA PRO A 172 21.66 -15.58 -11.59
C PRO A 172 20.80 -14.45 -11.01
N TRP A 173 19.63 -14.77 -10.43
CA TRP A 173 18.66 -13.83 -9.91
C TRP A 173 18.67 -13.73 -8.38
N ARG A 174 19.43 -14.57 -7.68
CA ARG A 174 19.37 -14.66 -6.21
C ARG A 174 19.69 -13.35 -5.52
N SER A 175 20.77 -12.66 -5.91
CA SER A 175 21.11 -11.35 -5.35
C SER A 175 20.07 -10.26 -5.64
N ALA A 176 19.26 -10.41 -6.69
CA ALA A 176 18.17 -9.47 -6.92
C ALA A 176 17.11 -9.55 -5.82
N ALA A 177 16.88 -10.73 -5.20
CA ALA A 177 16.00 -10.85 -4.03
C ALA A 177 16.51 -9.99 -2.87
N THR A 178 17.81 -10.05 -2.59
CA THR A 178 18.42 -9.20 -1.56
C THR A 178 18.23 -7.71 -1.88
N ALA A 179 18.44 -7.32 -3.14
CA ALA A 179 18.32 -5.93 -3.57
C ALA A 179 16.90 -5.37 -3.37
N VAL A 180 15.89 -6.08 -3.90
CA VAL A 180 14.49 -5.60 -3.85
C VAL A 180 13.87 -5.74 -2.47
N CYS A 181 14.26 -6.77 -1.70
CA CYS A 181 13.64 -7.00 -0.40
C CYS A 181 14.30 -6.22 0.74
N LEU A 182 15.62 -6.06 0.71
CA LEU A 182 16.38 -5.55 1.87
C LEU A 182 17.28 -4.36 1.49
N GLY A 183 17.77 -4.32 0.25
CA GLY A 183 18.76 -3.37 -0.22
C GLY A 183 18.31 -1.91 -0.18
N PHE A 184 17.19 -1.59 -0.83
CA PHE A 184 16.72 -0.22 -0.97
C PHE A 184 16.16 0.41 0.33
N GLY A 185 16.08 -0.34 1.43
CA GLY A 185 15.58 0.16 2.72
C GLY A 185 14.06 0.38 2.80
N PHE A 186 13.35 0.36 1.67
CA PHE A 186 11.91 0.60 1.60
C PHE A 186 11.08 -0.48 2.34
N LEU A 187 11.19 -1.75 1.96
CA LEU A 187 10.45 -2.82 2.66
C LEU A 187 10.84 -2.97 4.14
N PRO A 188 12.12 -2.86 4.53
CA PRO A 188 12.49 -2.81 5.94
C PRO A 188 11.74 -1.73 6.71
N HIS A 189 11.60 -0.52 6.15
CA HIS A 189 10.84 0.55 6.79
C HIS A 189 9.37 0.18 7.04
N TYR A 190 8.68 -0.42 6.05
CA TYR A 190 7.31 -0.91 6.23
C TYR A 190 7.23 -2.09 7.21
N ALA A 191 8.27 -2.92 7.29
CA ALA A 191 8.33 -3.97 8.30
C ALA A 191 8.44 -3.39 9.72
N TYR A 192 9.28 -2.39 9.92
CA TYR A 192 9.43 -1.69 11.21
C TYR A 192 8.20 -0.90 11.60
N ALA A 193 7.44 -0.43 10.61
CA ALA A 193 6.13 0.20 10.79
C ALA A 193 5.07 -0.77 11.32
N GLY A 194 5.30 -2.10 11.23
CA GLY A 194 4.32 -3.11 11.64
C GLY A 194 3.23 -3.33 10.59
N TYR A 195 3.51 -3.02 9.32
CA TYR A 195 2.52 -3.01 8.26
C TYR A 195 2.08 -4.43 7.82
N PRO A 196 0.80 -4.83 7.96
CA PRO A 196 0.33 -6.19 7.67
C PRO A 196 0.59 -6.68 6.24
N ALA A 197 0.73 -5.76 5.27
CA ALA A 197 1.02 -6.16 3.89
C ALA A 197 2.40 -6.81 3.71
N ILE A 198 3.34 -6.61 4.64
CA ILE A 198 4.64 -7.31 4.64
C ILE A 198 4.44 -8.80 4.94
N THR A 199 3.55 -9.14 5.87
CA THR A 199 3.15 -10.52 6.15
C THR A 199 2.46 -11.15 4.93
N ALA A 200 1.54 -10.40 4.30
CA ALA A 200 0.88 -10.85 3.08
C ALA A 200 1.89 -11.08 1.94
N LEU A 201 2.83 -10.15 1.73
CA LEU A 201 3.92 -10.29 0.75
C LEU A 201 4.73 -11.57 0.99
N ALA A 202 5.12 -11.82 2.24
CA ALA A 202 5.89 -13.00 2.60
C ALA A 202 5.18 -14.30 2.22
N LEU A 203 3.86 -14.35 2.42
CA LEU A 203 3.00 -15.47 2.04
C LEU A 203 2.75 -15.54 0.53
N LEU A 204 2.77 -14.42 -0.19
CA LEU A 204 2.63 -14.39 -1.66
C LEU A 204 3.88 -14.85 -2.42
N VAL A 205 5.08 -14.80 -1.81
CA VAL A 205 6.31 -15.30 -2.45
C VAL A 205 6.18 -16.73 -2.97
N PRO A 206 5.83 -17.74 -2.15
CA PRO A 206 5.67 -19.11 -2.64
C PRO A 206 4.52 -19.26 -3.64
N VAL A 207 3.51 -18.39 -3.59
CA VAL A 207 2.36 -18.37 -4.51
C VAL A 207 2.81 -18.04 -5.93
N VAL A 208 3.64 -17.00 -6.10
CA VAL A 208 4.00 -16.48 -7.43
C VAL A 208 5.22 -17.15 -8.04
N VAL A 209 6.13 -17.69 -7.23
CA VAL A 209 7.32 -18.41 -7.73
C VAL A 209 6.88 -19.64 -8.52
N ARG A 210 7.24 -19.71 -9.80
CA ARG A 210 6.90 -20.82 -10.71
C ARG A 210 5.41 -21.19 -10.63
N TRP A 211 4.55 -20.20 -10.46
CA TRP A 211 3.12 -20.43 -10.29
C TRP A 211 2.47 -21.19 -11.46
N PRO A 212 2.93 -21.08 -12.75
CA PRO A 212 2.30 -21.82 -13.83
C PRO A 212 2.43 -23.33 -13.70
N ALA A 213 3.42 -23.85 -12.96
CA ALA A 213 3.58 -25.29 -12.72
C ALA A 213 2.54 -25.85 -11.71
N THR A 214 1.75 -24.99 -11.07
CA THR A 214 0.72 -25.41 -10.13
C THR A 214 -0.34 -26.23 -10.87
N GLY A 215 -0.57 -27.47 -10.41
CA GLY A 215 -1.61 -28.32 -11.01
C GLY A 215 -1.23 -29.05 -12.29
N GLU A 216 0.07 -29.11 -12.61
CA GLU A 216 0.59 -29.82 -13.78
C GLU A 216 0.25 -31.30 -13.80
N GLY A 217 -0.07 -31.81 -15.00
CA GLY A 217 -0.61 -33.17 -15.15
C GLY A 217 -1.99 -33.38 -14.51
N GLY A 218 -2.68 -32.32 -14.08
CA GLY A 218 -4.02 -32.38 -13.52
C GLY A 218 -4.09 -32.70 -12.02
N ARG A 219 -2.96 -32.65 -11.31
CA ARG A 219 -2.89 -32.92 -9.87
C ARG A 219 -2.33 -31.70 -9.14
N LEU A 220 -3.02 -31.27 -8.08
CA LEU A 220 -2.56 -30.11 -7.30
C LEU A 220 -1.28 -30.43 -6.50
N GLY A 221 -1.16 -31.65 -5.98
CA GLY A 221 -0.02 -32.09 -5.18
C GLY A 221 0.14 -31.31 -3.86
N SER A 222 1.09 -31.72 -3.03
CA SER A 222 1.39 -31.02 -1.76
C SER A 222 1.88 -29.59 -2.00
N GLY A 223 2.73 -29.38 -3.00
CA GLY A 223 3.23 -28.06 -3.36
C GLY A 223 2.13 -27.09 -3.80
N GLY A 224 1.16 -27.54 -4.60
CA GLY A 224 0.03 -26.71 -5.00
C GLY A 224 -0.94 -26.42 -3.86
N VAL A 225 -1.14 -27.37 -2.93
CA VAL A 225 -1.93 -27.16 -1.70
C VAL A 225 -1.26 -26.12 -0.81
N LEU A 226 0.06 -26.21 -0.61
CA LEU A 226 0.81 -25.22 0.16
C LEU A 226 0.68 -23.82 -0.46
N ARG A 227 0.83 -23.69 -1.79
CA ARG A 227 0.64 -22.42 -2.50
C ARG A 227 -0.78 -21.89 -2.34
N ALA A 228 -1.79 -22.73 -2.40
CA ALA A 228 -3.17 -22.32 -2.19
C ALA A 228 -3.40 -21.83 -0.76
N ALA A 229 -2.90 -22.56 0.23
CA ALA A 229 -2.96 -22.16 1.64
C ALA A 229 -2.24 -20.82 1.88
N CYS A 230 -1.05 -20.64 1.30
CA CYS A 230 -0.33 -19.37 1.36
C CYS A 230 -1.11 -18.21 0.72
N LEU A 231 -1.82 -18.42 -0.39
CA LEU A 231 -2.70 -17.39 -0.98
C LEU A 231 -3.84 -17.03 -0.02
N GLY A 232 -4.52 -18.04 0.55
CA GLY A 232 -5.58 -17.82 1.52
C GLY A 232 -5.10 -17.08 2.77
N ALA A 233 -3.95 -17.48 3.30
CA ALA A 233 -3.30 -16.83 4.43
C ALA A 233 -2.88 -15.39 4.09
N ALA A 234 -2.34 -15.12 2.90
CA ALA A 234 -2.03 -13.75 2.47
C ALA A 234 -3.28 -12.87 2.43
N CYS A 235 -4.39 -13.38 1.88
CA CYS A 235 -5.69 -12.71 1.89
C CYS A 235 -6.23 -12.49 3.32
N ALA A 236 -5.86 -13.34 4.27
CA ALA A 236 -6.24 -13.22 5.67
C ALA A 236 -5.27 -12.35 6.49
N ALA A 237 -4.12 -11.97 5.92
CA ALA A 237 -3.19 -11.01 6.52
C ALA A 237 -3.48 -9.58 6.07
N GLN A 238 -3.82 -9.37 4.78
CA GLN A 238 -4.06 -8.03 4.24
C GLN A 238 -4.82 -8.05 2.88
N GLN A 239 -5.67 -7.04 2.63
CA GLN A 239 -6.58 -6.96 1.48
C GLN A 239 -5.90 -6.80 0.10
N LEU A 240 -4.67 -6.27 0.02
CA LEU A 240 -3.92 -6.13 -1.25
C LEU A 240 -3.77 -7.50 -1.94
N ALA A 241 -3.64 -8.58 -1.18
CA ALA A 241 -3.58 -9.93 -1.74
C ALA A 241 -4.85 -10.32 -2.52
N TRP A 242 -6.01 -9.74 -2.18
CA TRP A 242 -7.28 -9.99 -2.87
C TRP A 242 -7.25 -9.52 -4.32
N PHE A 243 -6.47 -8.49 -4.63
CA PHE A 243 -6.35 -7.94 -5.97
C PHE A 243 -5.52 -8.83 -6.89
N LEU A 244 -4.56 -9.59 -6.34
CA LEU A 244 -3.75 -10.54 -7.11
C LEU A 244 -4.48 -11.86 -7.38
N ALA A 245 -5.29 -12.33 -6.42
CA ALA A 245 -6.00 -13.60 -6.49
C ALA A 245 -6.79 -13.83 -7.80
N PRO A 246 -7.67 -12.92 -8.28
CA PRO A 246 -8.46 -13.18 -9.48
C PRO A 246 -7.60 -13.26 -10.74
N PHE A 247 -6.53 -12.48 -10.83
CA PHE A 247 -5.57 -12.54 -11.94
C PHE A 247 -4.83 -13.89 -11.97
N LEU A 248 -4.40 -14.37 -10.81
CA LEU A 248 -3.76 -15.69 -10.69
C LEU A 248 -4.73 -16.83 -11.05
N LEU A 249 -5.99 -16.77 -10.62
CA LEU A 249 -6.98 -17.80 -10.94
C LEU A 249 -7.30 -17.85 -12.44
N ILE A 250 -7.43 -16.69 -13.10
CA ILE A 250 -7.59 -16.63 -14.57
C ILE A 250 -6.36 -17.22 -15.26
N GLY A 251 -5.15 -16.82 -14.84
CA GLY A 251 -3.91 -17.35 -15.39
C GLY A 251 -3.79 -18.86 -15.21
N LEU A 252 -4.10 -19.38 -14.01
CA LEU A 252 -4.05 -20.79 -13.69
C LEU A 252 -5.03 -21.58 -14.56
N TYR A 253 -6.28 -21.15 -14.61
CA TYR A 253 -7.29 -21.79 -15.45
C TYR A 253 -6.88 -21.78 -16.92
N ALA A 254 -6.41 -20.64 -17.44
CA ALA A 254 -6.01 -20.49 -18.83
C ALA A 254 -4.87 -21.44 -19.21
N VAL A 255 -3.80 -21.47 -18.41
CA VAL A 255 -2.65 -22.36 -18.67
C VAL A 255 -3.08 -23.83 -18.54
N ARG A 256 -3.78 -24.20 -17.45
CA ARG A 256 -4.21 -25.59 -17.25
C ARG A 256 -5.21 -26.05 -18.31
N ARG A 257 -6.08 -25.17 -18.81
CA ARG A 257 -7.04 -25.52 -19.87
C ARG A 257 -6.37 -25.72 -21.20
N GLY A 258 -5.30 -24.97 -21.50
CA GLY A 258 -4.47 -25.16 -22.68
C GLY A 258 -3.80 -26.53 -22.72
N GLU A 259 -3.41 -27.07 -21.56
CA GLU A 259 -2.73 -28.36 -21.42
C GLU A 259 -3.69 -29.55 -21.26
N LEU A 260 -4.71 -29.44 -20.39
CA LEU A 260 -5.48 -30.57 -19.87
C LEU A 260 -6.93 -30.63 -20.37
N GLY A 261 -7.36 -29.62 -21.12
CA GLY A 261 -8.76 -29.40 -21.47
C GLY A 261 -9.61 -28.82 -20.32
N PRO A 262 -10.88 -28.48 -20.59
CA PRO A 262 -11.68 -27.63 -19.70
C PRO A 262 -12.05 -28.27 -18.36
N ARG A 263 -12.42 -29.56 -18.34
CA ARG A 263 -12.89 -30.23 -17.12
C ARG A 263 -11.79 -30.36 -16.07
N ARG A 264 -10.62 -30.89 -16.47
CA ARG A 264 -9.47 -31.07 -15.57
C ARG A 264 -8.91 -29.75 -15.09
N ALA A 265 -8.83 -28.75 -15.97
CA ALA A 265 -8.41 -27.39 -15.60
C ALA A 265 -9.34 -26.75 -14.56
N LEU A 266 -10.66 -26.89 -14.75
CA LEU A 266 -11.64 -26.41 -13.78
C LEU A 266 -11.47 -27.12 -12.43
N THR A 267 -11.32 -28.44 -12.41
CA THR A 267 -11.11 -29.20 -11.15
C THR A 267 -9.86 -28.74 -10.40
N VAL A 268 -8.73 -28.57 -11.09
CA VAL A 268 -7.48 -28.08 -10.47
C VAL A 268 -7.65 -26.67 -9.92
N THR A 269 -8.21 -25.76 -10.72
CA THR A 269 -8.40 -24.36 -10.32
C THR A 269 -9.39 -24.26 -9.16
N ALA A 270 -10.48 -25.02 -9.19
CA ALA A 270 -11.47 -25.07 -8.13
C ALA A 270 -10.89 -25.62 -6.82
N ARG A 271 -10.06 -26.68 -6.88
CA ARG A 271 -9.35 -27.19 -5.68
C ARG A 271 -8.39 -26.15 -5.11
N TYR A 272 -7.61 -25.49 -5.97
CA TYR A 272 -6.71 -24.42 -5.54
C TYR A 272 -7.48 -23.27 -4.89
N ALA A 273 -8.55 -22.79 -5.52
CA ALA A 273 -9.39 -21.73 -4.99
C ALA A 273 -10.08 -22.14 -3.68
N ALA A 274 -10.61 -23.37 -3.60
CA ALA A 274 -11.25 -23.89 -2.40
C ALA A 274 -10.27 -24.01 -1.24
N THR A 275 -9.05 -24.51 -1.46
CA THR A 275 -8.02 -24.55 -0.42
C THR A 275 -7.67 -23.15 0.08
N ALA A 276 -7.49 -22.19 -0.83
CA ALA A 276 -7.22 -20.79 -0.45
C ALA A 276 -8.39 -20.19 0.35
N ALA A 277 -9.62 -20.41 -0.10
CA ALA A 277 -10.82 -19.93 0.57
C ALA A 277 -10.99 -20.55 1.96
N LEU A 278 -10.72 -21.85 2.11
CA LEU A 278 -10.77 -22.54 3.40
C LEU A 278 -9.70 -22.03 4.37
N THR A 279 -8.48 -21.78 3.90
CA THR A 279 -7.43 -21.19 4.77
C THR A 279 -7.79 -19.77 5.19
N TRP A 280 -8.31 -18.96 4.27
CA TRP A 280 -8.81 -17.62 4.59
C TRP A 280 -9.96 -17.66 5.59
N ALA A 281 -10.94 -18.53 5.36
CA ALA A 281 -12.09 -18.69 6.24
C ALA A 281 -11.66 -19.17 7.62
N ALA A 282 -10.74 -20.13 7.72
CA ALA A 282 -10.23 -20.63 9.00
C ALA A 282 -9.61 -19.52 9.86
N ALA A 283 -8.83 -18.62 9.26
CA ALA A 283 -8.24 -17.49 9.98
C ALA A 283 -9.28 -16.44 10.41
N ASN A 284 -10.39 -16.30 9.65
CA ASN A 284 -11.44 -15.30 9.91
C ASN A 284 -12.61 -15.85 10.75
N ALA A 285 -12.73 -17.18 10.89
CA ALA A 285 -13.94 -17.82 11.40
C ALA A 285 -14.33 -17.34 12.79
N PHE A 286 -13.37 -17.23 13.71
CA PHE A 286 -13.61 -16.75 15.08
C PHE A 286 -14.26 -15.36 15.08
N PHE A 287 -13.65 -14.41 14.38
CA PHE A 287 -14.11 -13.01 14.31
C PHE A 287 -15.45 -12.86 13.58
N ALA A 288 -15.66 -13.66 12.53
CA ALA A 288 -16.92 -13.68 11.80
C ALA A 288 -18.08 -14.22 12.65
N VAL A 289 -17.81 -15.21 13.52
CA VAL A 289 -18.80 -15.76 14.46
C VAL A 289 -19.05 -14.81 15.63
N GLU A 290 -18.01 -14.18 16.17
CA GLU A 290 -18.11 -13.20 17.26
C GLU A 290 -18.99 -12.00 16.87
N GLY A 291 -18.84 -11.49 15.65
CA GLY A 291 -19.64 -10.37 15.16
C GLY A 291 -19.53 -10.16 13.65
N PHE A 292 -20.31 -10.90 12.86
CA PHE A 292 -20.21 -10.89 11.40
C PHE A 292 -20.27 -9.49 10.77
N SER A 293 -21.21 -8.64 11.19
CA SER A 293 -21.33 -7.28 10.63
C SER A 293 -20.12 -6.42 10.95
N ALA A 294 -19.63 -6.46 12.19
CA ALA A 294 -18.47 -5.67 12.62
C ALA A 294 -17.19 -6.15 11.92
N TRP A 295 -16.99 -7.46 11.85
CA TRP A 295 -15.89 -8.08 11.10
C TRP A 295 -15.93 -7.72 9.62
N LEU A 296 -17.08 -7.86 8.96
CA LEU A 296 -17.22 -7.58 7.54
C LEU A 296 -16.98 -6.09 7.24
N GLN A 297 -17.56 -5.19 8.03
CA GLN A 297 -17.34 -3.75 7.90
C GLN A 297 -15.88 -3.39 8.16
N GLY A 298 -15.24 -3.92 9.20
CA GLY A 298 -13.83 -3.66 9.49
C GLY A 298 -12.89 -4.14 8.38
N VAL A 299 -13.12 -5.34 7.85
CA VAL A 299 -12.30 -5.92 6.78
C VAL A 299 -12.52 -5.23 5.43
N LEU A 300 -13.71 -4.69 5.18
CA LEU A 300 -14.01 -3.89 3.98
C LEU A 300 -13.74 -2.39 4.15
N LEU A 301 -13.45 -1.92 5.36
CA LEU A 301 -13.28 -0.51 5.70
C LEU A 301 -12.37 0.26 4.73
N PRO A 302 -11.21 -0.28 4.29
CA PRO A 302 -10.37 0.45 3.34
C PRO A 302 -11.03 0.76 1.99
N LEU A 303 -12.11 0.05 1.63
CA LEU A 303 -12.84 0.22 0.37
C LEU A 303 -13.95 1.28 0.46
N ASP A 304 -14.50 1.55 1.65
CA ASP A 304 -15.68 2.41 1.84
C ASP A 304 -15.47 3.60 2.80
N GLN A 305 -14.39 3.63 3.60
CA GLN A 305 -14.12 4.63 4.65
C GLN A 305 -14.10 6.10 4.20
N LYS A 306 -14.10 6.37 2.88
CA LYS A 306 -13.95 7.71 2.29
C LYS A 306 -12.83 8.50 2.96
N ALA A 307 -11.67 7.87 3.11
CA ALA A 307 -10.52 8.51 3.72
C ALA A 307 -10.05 9.70 2.87
N ILE A 308 -9.48 10.71 3.54
CA ILE A 308 -8.97 11.90 2.90
C ILE A 308 -7.89 11.54 1.87
N LEU A 309 -7.77 12.35 0.82
CA LEU A 309 -6.74 12.20 -0.20
C LEU A 309 -5.35 12.12 0.44
N HIS A 310 -4.62 11.07 0.07
CA HIS A 310 -3.25 10.88 0.47
C HIS A 310 -2.48 10.03 -0.56
N GLY A 311 -1.27 10.45 -0.92
CA GLY A 311 -0.40 9.71 -1.85
C GLY A 311 0.17 10.53 -3.00
N GLN A 312 0.69 9.82 -4.02
CA GLN A 312 1.53 10.34 -5.11
C GLN A 312 0.97 10.01 -6.51
N GLY A 313 -0.26 9.49 -6.60
CA GLY A 313 -0.90 9.12 -7.87
C GLY A 313 -1.61 10.26 -8.60
N LEU A 314 -2.48 9.91 -9.56
CA LEU A 314 -3.19 10.90 -10.39
C LEU A 314 -4.16 11.79 -9.63
N MET A 315 -4.62 11.38 -8.44
CA MET A 315 -5.39 12.25 -7.55
C MET A 315 -4.59 13.51 -7.14
N GLY A 316 -3.26 13.45 -7.25
CA GLY A 316 -2.37 14.58 -7.05
C GLY A 316 -2.64 15.76 -7.99
N ILE A 317 -3.31 15.55 -9.13
CA ILE A 317 -3.76 16.66 -9.99
C ILE A 317 -4.76 17.56 -9.24
N SER A 318 -5.81 16.95 -8.67
CA SER A 318 -6.80 17.67 -7.87
C SER A 318 -6.27 18.12 -6.51
N TYR A 319 -5.25 17.44 -5.97
CA TYR A 319 -4.74 17.74 -4.64
C TYR A 319 -3.56 18.74 -4.62
N TYR A 320 -2.66 18.70 -5.60
CA TYR A 320 -1.43 19.52 -5.62
C TYR A 320 -1.40 20.56 -6.74
N PHE A 321 -1.94 20.25 -7.92
CA PHE A 321 -1.70 21.04 -9.14
C PHE A 321 -2.88 21.94 -9.55
N THR A 322 -4.03 21.77 -8.93
CA THR A 322 -5.24 22.57 -9.18
C THR A 322 -5.85 23.05 -7.87
N ASP A 323 -6.84 23.92 -7.96
CA ASP A 323 -7.58 24.43 -6.80
C ASP A 323 -8.59 23.41 -6.25
N GLY A 324 -8.67 22.20 -6.80
CA GLY A 324 -9.49 21.12 -6.27
C GLY A 324 -10.34 20.41 -7.30
N SER A 325 -11.37 19.70 -6.83
CA SER A 325 -12.31 18.97 -7.68
C SER A 325 -13.64 18.74 -6.97
N SER A 326 -14.74 18.93 -7.71
CA SER A 326 -16.10 18.61 -7.29
C SER A 326 -16.50 17.14 -7.54
N ARG A 327 -15.59 16.31 -8.09
CA ARG A 327 -15.88 14.94 -8.52
C ARG A 327 -14.80 13.94 -8.10
N LEU A 328 -14.33 14.01 -6.85
CA LEU A 328 -13.23 13.13 -6.41
C LEU A 328 -13.56 11.64 -6.43
N ASP A 329 -14.82 11.28 -6.27
CA ASP A 329 -15.29 9.89 -6.37
C ASP A 329 -14.90 9.23 -7.72
N TYR A 330 -14.75 10.04 -8.78
CA TYR A 330 -14.36 9.54 -10.09
C TYR A 330 -12.94 8.99 -10.15
N TYR A 331 -12.03 9.37 -9.24
CA TYR A 331 -10.75 8.68 -9.08
C TYR A 331 -10.94 7.24 -8.61
N SER A 332 -11.81 7.02 -7.61
CA SER A 332 -12.16 5.68 -7.13
C SER A 332 -12.88 4.86 -8.20
N TYR A 333 -13.84 5.46 -8.93
CA TYR A 333 -14.49 4.79 -10.06
C TYR A 333 -13.47 4.44 -11.17
N GLY A 334 -12.56 5.36 -11.48
CA GLY A 334 -11.48 5.12 -12.44
C GLY A 334 -10.58 3.95 -12.04
N SER A 335 -10.19 3.87 -10.77
CA SER A 335 -9.43 2.75 -10.20
C SER A 335 -10.16 1.41 -10.34
N GLN A 336 -11.45 1.36 -9.97
CA GLN A 336 -12.27 0.15 -10.09
C GLN A 336 -12.46 -0.30 -11.55
N LEU A 337 -12.81 0.65 -12.44
CA LEU A 337 -12.95 0.39 -13.87
C LEU A 337 -11.63 -0.04 -14.50
N LEU A 338 -10.50 0.52 -14.07
CA LEU A 338 -9.18 0.10 -14.54
C LEU A 338 -8.88 -1.34 -14.10
N LEU A 339 -9.15 -1.69 -12.84
CA LEU A 339 -8.97 -3.06 -12.36
C LEU A 339 -9.83 -4.05 -13.15
N LEU A 340 -11.11 -3.74 -13.37
CA LEU A 340 -12.04 -4.58 -14.15
C LEU A 340 -11.61 -4.68 -15.62
N GLY A 341 -11.17 -3.57 -16.21
CA GLY A 341 -10.66 -3.51 -17.57
C GLY A 341 -9.40 -4.35 -17.74
N LEU A 342 -8.47 -4.26 -16.79
CA LEU A 342 -7.24 -5.07 -16.75
C LEU A 342 -7.54 -6.55 -16.53
N LEU A 343 -8.47 -6.90 -15.64
CA LEU A 343 -8.88 -8.28 -15.39
C LEU A 343 -9.51 -8.90 -16.66
N THR A 344 -10.36 -8.12 -17.33
CA THR A 344 -10.99 -8.52 -18.60
C THR A 344 -9.94 -8.65 -19.71
N ALA A 345 -9.02 -7.68 -19.82
CA ALA A 345 -7.92 -7.73 -20.78
C ALA A 345 -7.04 -8.97 -20.53
N THR A 346 -6.75 -9.29 -19.27
CA THR A 346 -6.05 -10.51 -18.87
C THR A 346 -6.78 -11.77 -19.36
N LEU A 347 -8.10 -11.86 -19.17
CA LEU A 347 -8.89 -13.00 -19.65
C LEU A 347 -8.84 -13.15 -21.18
N LEU A 348 -8.96 -12.03 -21.91
CA LEU A 348 -9.02 -12.03 -23.37
C LEU A 348 -7.65 -12.19 -24.03
N PHE A 349 -6.59 -11.71 -23.40
CA PHE A 349 -5.23 -11.62 -23.97
C PHE A 349 -4.17 -12.29 -23.09
N VAL A 350 -4.54 -13.34 -22.34
CA VAL A 350 -3.66 -14.04 -21.39
C VAL A 350 -2.36 -14.53 -22.02
N ARG A 351 -2.35 -14.87 -23.32
CA ARG A 351 -1.14 -15.29 -24.03
C ARG A 351 -0.06 -14.21 -24.07
N ARG A 352 -0.47 -12.94 -24.07
CA ARG A 352 0.42 -11.77 -24.09
C ARG A 352 0.62 -11.18 -22.69
N LEU A 353 -0.45 -11.12 -21.90
CA LEU A 353 -0.45 -10.48 -20.58
C LEU A 353 -0.06 -11.42 -19.43
N GLY A 354 -0.03 -12.73 -19.67
CA GLY A 354 0.31 -13.76 -18.68
C GLY A 354 1.60 -13.50 -17.88
N PRO A 355 2.71 -13.10 -18.52
CA PRO A 355 3.95 -12.78 -17.81
C PRO A 355 3.83 -11.58 -16.85
N ALA A 356 2.86 -10.68 -17.08
CA ALA A 356 2.66 -9.46 -16.29
C ALA A 356 1.61 -9.62 -15.17
N LEU A 357 1.06 -10.82 -14.94
CA LEU A 357 -0.04 -11.03 -14.00
C LEU A 357 0.25 -10.57 -12.56
N THR A 358 1.52 -10.57 -12.13
CA THR A 358 1.90 -10.08 -10.81
C THR A 358 2.10 -8.56 -10.75
N VAL A 359 2.02 -7.86 -11.88
CA VAL A 359 2.19 -6.39 -11.98
C VAL A 359 0.85 -5.69 -12.20
N LEU A 360 0.00 -6.24 -13.09
CA LEU A 360 -1.24 -5.61 -13.54
C LEU A 360 -2.20 -5.18 -12.41
N PRO A 361 -2.46 -5.98 -11.35
CA PRO A 361 -3.42 -5.61 -10.32
C PRO A 361 -3.11 -4.27 -9.66
N TRP A 362 -1.82 -3.98 -9.50
CA TRP A 362 -1.38 -2.82 -8.72
C TRP A 362 -1.58 -1.50 -9.46
N ILE A 363 -1.58 -1.52 -10.80
CA ILE A 363 -1.73 -0.32 -11.63
C ILE A 363 -3.01 0.44 -11.30
N ALA A 364 -4.08 -0.28 -10.91
CA ALA A 364 -5.36 0.31 -10.50
C ALA A 364 -5.23 1.30 -9.33
N PHE A 365 -4.30 1.06 -8.40
CA PHE A 365 -4.10 1.94 -7.24
C PHE A 365 -3.55 3.31 -7.62
N TYR A 366 -2.98 3.48 -8.81
CA TYR A 366 -2.42 4.77 -9.24
C TYR A 366 -3.51 5.82 -9.46
N LEU A 367 -4.73 5.34 -9.71
CA LEU A 367 -5.91 6.16 -9.90
C LEU A 367 -6.71 6.38 -8.61
N ALA A 368 -6.43 5.63 -7.54
CA ALA A 368 -7.22 5.69 -6.33
C ALA A 368 -7.07 7.05 -5.61
N THR A 369 -8.13 7.46 -4.89
CA THR A 369 -8.12 8.68 -4.05
C THR A 369 -7.08 8.61 -2.93
N ARG A 370 -6.76 7.39 -2.47
CA ARG A 370 -5.54 7.09 -1.74
C ARG A 370 -4.61 6.30 -2.65
N SER A 371 -3.70 6.97 -3.34
CA SER A 371 -2.71 6.34 -4.23
C SER A 371 -1.34 6.39 -3.57
N GLN A 372 -1.14 5.58 -2.54
CA GLN A 372 0.16 5.45 -1.88
C GLN A 372 1.12 4.63 -2.74
N ASP A 373 2.32 5.17 -2.97
CA ASP A 373 3.45 4.47 -3.59
C ASP A 373 3.77 3.12 -2.91
N GLY A 374 3.53 3.02 -1.60
CA GLY A 374 3.53 1.78 -0.83
C GLY A 374 2.83 0.61 -1.53
N TYR A 375 1.65 0.82 -2.12
CA TYR A 375 0.85 -0.27 -2.72
C TYR A 375 1.56 -0.98 -3.88
N PHE A 376 2.46 -0.30 -4.57
CA PHE A 376 3.21 -0.84 -5.70
C PHE A 376 4.57 -1.34 -5.25
N LEU A 377 5.28 -0.50 -4.50
CA LEU A 377 6.66 -0.75 -4.09
C LEU A 377 6.75 -1.99 -3.18
N MET A 378 5.76 -2.20 -2.30
CA MET A 378 5.71 -3.38 -1.45
C MET A 378 5.62 -4.70 -2.23
N MET A 379 4.98 -4.69 -3.40
CA MET A 379 4.72 -5.89 -4.19
C MET A 379 5.81 -6.17 -5.24
N THR A 380 6.82 -5.30 -5.37
CA THR A 380 7.92 -5.47 -6.33
C THR A 380 8.70 -6.78 -6.20
N PRO A 381 8.87 -7.42 -5.02
CA PRO A 381 9.48 -8.75 -4.96
C PRO A 381 8.69 -9.82 -5.71
N LEU A 382 7.37 -9.69 -5.82
CA LEU A 382 6.52 -10.59 -6.59
C LEU A 382 6.73 -10.42 -8.10
N TRP A 383 7.08 -9.20 -8.54
CA TRP A 383 7.41 -8.91 -9.94
C TRP A 383 8.73 -9.56 -10.32
N LEU A 384 9.73 -9.43 -9.44
CA LEU A 384 11.02 -10.11 -9.58
C LEU A 384 10.83 -11.63 -9.64
N ALA A 385 10.05 -12.19 -8.70
CA ALA A 385 9.78 -13.61 -8.64
C ALA A 385 9.14 -14.12 -9.94
N ALA A 386 8.15 -13.40 -10.47
CA ALA A 386 7.51 -13.76 -11.74
C ALA A 386 8.49 -13.64 -12.92
N ALA A 387 9.19 -12.52 -13.06
CA ALA A 387 10.15 -12.29 -14.14
C ALA A 387 11.23 -13.37 -14.21
N ALA A 388 11.70 -13.86 -13.06
CA ALA A 388 12.73 -14.88 -12.98
C ALA A 388 12.23 -16.32 -13.16
N THR A 389 10.92 -16.58 -12.97
CA THR A 389 10.40 -17.97 -12.85
C THR A 389 9.19 -18.31 -13.70
N VAL A 390 8.64 -17.34 -14.44
CA VAL A 390 7.43 -17.49 -15.26
C VAL A 390 7.78 -17.17 -16.71
N PRO A 391 8.32 -18.13 -17.48
CA PRO A 391 8.71 -17.89 -18.85
C PRO A 391 7.48 -17.66 -19.74
N ALA A 392 7.59 -16.70 -20.68
CA ALA A 392 6.51 -16.33 -21.58
C ALA A 392 6.01 -17.50 -22.45
N THR A 393 6.89 -18.47 -22.73
CA THR A 393 6.59 -19.67 -23.53
C THR A 393 5.47 -20.53 -22.93
N VAL A 394 5.29 -20.51 -21.60
CA VAL A 394 4.21 -21.26 -20.93
C VAL A 394 2.82 -20.75 -21.34
N PHE A 395 2.72 -19.49 -21.75
CA PHE A 395 1.44 -18.92 -22.18
C PHE A 395 1.16 -19.13 -23.67
N ALA A 396 2.09 -19.67 -24.46
CA ALA A 396 1.87 -19.89 -25.89
C ALA A 396 0.68 -20.83 -26.15
N THR A 397 0.50 -21.83 -25.29
CA THR A 397 -0.60 -22.81 -25.35
C THR A 397 -1.78 -22.46 -24.45
N ALA A 398 -1.69 -21.39 -23.65
CA ALA A 398 -2.77 -21.01 -22.74
C ALA A 398 -4.09 -20.81 -23.49
N TRP A 399 -5.18 -21.24 -22.87
CA TRP A 399 -6.51 -21.03 -23.39
C TRP A 399 -6.88 -19.55 -23.29
N GLN A 400 -7.45 -19.02 -24.37
CA GLN A 400 -8.08 -17.70 -24.42
C GLN A 400 -9.41 -17.82 -25.19
N PRO A 401 -10.41 -17.00 -24.87
CA PRO A 401 -11.65 -16.95 -25.65
C PRO A 401 -11.37 -16.67 -27.14
N ARG A 402 -12.07 -17.37 -28.04
CA ARG A 402 -12.05 -17.03 -29.47
C ARG A 402 -13.08 -15.93 -29.70
N LEU A 403 -12.61 -14.77 -30.14
CA LEU A 403 -13.45 -13.64 -30.51
C LEU A 403 -13.62 -13.65 -32.04
N PRO A 404 -14.76 -14.12 -32.58
CA PRO A 404 -14.92 -14.39 -34.02
C PRO A 404 -14.70 -13.17 -34.92
N HIS A 405 -14.87 -11.96 -34.38
CA HIS A 405 -14.72 -10.68 -35.10
C HIS A 405 -13.44 -9.91 -34.73
N VAL A 406 -12.53 -10.49 -33.92
CA VAL A 406 -11.32 -9.83 -33.42
C VAL A 406 -10.08 -10.65 -33.79
N THR A 407 -9.78 -10.70 -35.09
CA THR A 407 -8.68 -11.50 -35.64
C THR A 407 -7.39 -10.68 -35.81
N GLY A 408 -7.51 -9.41 -36.23
CA GLY A 408 -6.38 -8.52 -36.48
C GLY A 408 -5.81 -7.85 -35.22
N ASP A 409 -4.50 -7.57 -35.26
CA ASP A 409 -3.80 -6.93 -34.13
C ASP A 409 -4.28 -5.50 -33.85
N ARG A 410 -4.71 -4.77 -34.89
CA ARG A 410 -5.37 -3.48 -34.74
C ARG A 410 -6.67 -3.60 -33.94
N THR A 411 -7.54 -4.54 -34.29
CA THR A 411 -8.82 -4.75 -33.58
C THR A 411 -8.60 -5.17 -32.13
N LYS A 412 -7.59 -6.00 -31.85
CA LYS A 412 -7.21 -6.35 -30.48
C LYS A 412 -6.72 -5.13 -29.70
N GLY A 413 -5.92 -4.28 -30.34
CA GLY A 413 -5.47 -3.01 -29.76
C GLY A 413 -6.63 -2.07 -29.45
N VAL A 414 -7.59 -1.93 -30.37
CA VAL A 414 -8.82 -1.14 -30.16
C VAL A 414 -9.66 -1.71 -29.02
N LEU A 415 -9.84 -3.03 -28.96
CA LEU A 415 -10.58 -3.67 -27.86
C LEU A 415 -9.88 -3.45 -26.51
N ALA A 416 -8.56 -3.60 -26.45
CA ALA A 416 -7.80 -3.31 -25.25
C ALA A 416 -7.93 -1.82 -24.84
N ALA A 417 -7.85 -0.89 -25.78
CA ALA A 417 -8.07 0.52 -25.51
C ALA A 417 -9.49 0.80 -25.02
N ALA A 418 -10.51 0.18 -25.63
CA ALA A 418 -11.90 0.32 -25.23
C ALA A 418 -12.17 -0.19 -23.81
N LEU A 419 -11.48 -1.25 -23.36
CA LEU A 419 -11.57 -1.75 -21.99
C LEU A 419 -10.99 -0.78 -20.95
N LEU A 420 -9.99 0.02 -21.33
CA LEU A 420 -9.30 0.94 -20.42
C LEU A 420 -9.83 2.38 -20.50
N ALA A 421 -10.50 2.73 -21.60
CA ALA A 421 -11.03 4.08 -21.84
C ALA A 421 -11.96 4.59 -20.74
N PRO A 422 -12.91 3.80 -20.18
CA PRO A 422 -13.78 4.29 -19.10
C PRO A 422 -13.01 4.79 -17.88
N ALA A 423 -11.92 4.11 -17.51
CA ALA A 423 -11.07 4.54 -16.40
C ALA A 423 -10.40 5.89 -16.67
N LEU A 424 -9.89 6.08 -17.90
CA LEU A 424 -9.27 7.35 -18.32
C LEU A 424 -10.29 8.49 -18.36
N VAL A 425 -11.51 8.22 -18.84
CA VAL A 425 -12.61 9.20 -18.82
C VAL A 425 -12.94 9.60 -17.38
N CYS A 426 -13.03 8.65 -16.45
CA CYS A 426 -13.27 8.98 -15.05
C CYS A 426 -12.17 9.86 -14.45
N VAL A 427 -10.90 9.52 -14.68
CA VAL A 427 -9.76 10.33 -14.24
C VAL A 427 -9.81 11.73 -14.84
N ALA A 428 -10.11 11.85 -16.13
CA ALA A 428 -10.21 13.14 -16.80
C ALA A 428 -11.34 13.99 -16.21
N ILE A 429 -12.50 13.39 -15.91
CA ILE A 429 -13.61 14.08 -15.23
C ILE A 429 -13.17 14.54 -13.84
N ALA A 430 -12.52 13.69 -13.05
CA ALA A 430 -12.07 14.04 -11.71
C ALA A 430 -11.06 15.21 -11.74
N ALA A 431 -10.09 15.14 -12.64
CA ALA A 431 -9.02 16.13 -12.79
C ALA A 431 -9.50 17.47 -13.38
N ALA A 432 -10.46 17.44 -14.31
CA ALA A 432 -10.95 18.64 -15.00
C ALA A 432 -12.14 19.31 -14.29
N SER A 433 -12.77 18.64 -13.33
CA SER A 433 -13.90 19.20 -12.60
C SER A 433 -13.43 20.36 -11.71
N PRO A 434 -14.09 21.53 -11.76
CA PRO A 434 -13.70 22.68 -10.95
C PRO A 434 -13.94 22.40 -9.46
N PRO A 435 -13.23 23.11 -8.56
CA PRO A 435 -13.54 23.07 -7.13
C PRO A 435 -14.97 23.55 -6.88
N PRO A 436 -15.71 22.90 -5.96
CA PRO A 436 -17.11 23.24 -5.71
C PRO A 436 -17.30 24.55 -4.93
N LEU A 437 -16.29 24.97 -4.16
CA LEU A 437 -16.33 26.20 -3.36
C LEU A 437 -15.42 27.25 -3.98
N ARG A 438 -15.88 28.49 -4.04
CA ARG A 438 -14.98 29.65 -4.15
C ARG A 438 -14.69 30.16 -2.75
N MET A 439 -13.42 30.16 -2.35
CA MET A 439 -12.99 30.58 -1.02
C MET A 439 -12.16 31.85 -1.10
N SER A 440 -12.49 32.83 -0.27
CA SER A 440 -11.65 33.99 0.03
C SER A 440 -11.19 33.91 1.48
N LEU A 441 -9.88 34.07 1.71
CA LEU A 441 -9.26 33.86 3.02
C LEU A 441 -8.76 35.16 3.63
N SER A 442 -9.11 35.39 4.89
CA SER A 442 -8.56 36.45 5.74
C SER A 442 -7.87 35.83 6.96
N PRO A 443 -6.57 35.49 6.85
CA PRO A 443 -5.84 34.83 7.93
C PRO A 443 -5.49 35.79 9.07
N HIS A 444 -5.65 35.32 10.30
CA HIS A 444 -5.20 35.97 11.53
C HIS A 444 -3.87 35.38 11.97
N PHE A 445 -2.87 36.24 12.08
CA PHE A 445 -1.52 35.82 12.44
C PHE A 445 -1.19 36.16 13.88
N ALA A 446 -0.44 35.27 14.51
CA ALA A 446 0.22 35.53 15.76
C ALA A 446 1.68 35.10 15.68
N LYS A 447 2.49 35.70 16.55
CA LYS A 447 3.87 35.30 16.75
C LYS A 447 3.96 34.54 18.07
N HIS A 448 4.24 33.24 17.99
CA HIS A 448 4.58 32.43 19.17
C HIS A 448 6.08 32.13 19.12
N HIS A 449 6.81 32.65 20.11
CA HIS A 449 8.27 32.62 20.15
C HIS A 449 8.87 33.21 18.85
N ALA A 450 9.79 32.49 18.20
CA ALA A 450 10.44 32.89 16.95
C ALA A 450 9.64 32.51 15.69
N ARG A 451 8.41 31.97 15.82
CA ARG A 451 7.61 31.47 14.68
C ARG A 451 6.36 32.32 14.48
N VAL A 452 6.12 32.70 13.23
CA VAL A 452 4.85 33.28 12.79
C VAL A 452 3.93 32.13 12.40
N GLY A 453 2.68 32.21 12.80
CA GLY A 453 1.68 31.21 12.47
C GLY A 453 0.28 31.77 12.49
N ILE A 454 -0.66 30.92 12.13
CA ILE A 454 -2.08 31.25 12.00
C ILE A 454 -2.80 30.79 13.27
N THR A 455 -3.64 31.66 13.82
CA THR A 455 -4.53 31.34 14.95
C THR A 455 -5.98 31.17 14.52
N ALA A 456 -6.41 31.89 13.48
CA ALA A 456 -7.72 31.75 12.88
C ALA A 456 -7.68 32.15 11.39
N ILE A 457 -8.68 31.73 10.61
CA ILE A 457 -8.94 32.27 9.27
C ILE A 457 -10.42 32.54 9.16
N ASP A 458 -10.78 33.76 8.77
CA ASP A 458 -12.14 34.04 8.29
C ASP A 458 -12.22 33.64 6.81
N VAL A 459 -13.13 32.72 6.50
CA VAL A 459 -13.31 32.13 5.17
C VAL A 459 -14.67 32.53 4.65
N ARG A 460 -14.70 33.32 3.59
CA ARG A 460 -15.93 33.50 2.81
C ARG A 460 -16.01 32.39 1.78
N ALA A 461 -16.94 31.47 1.94
CA ALA A 461 -17.16 30.35 1.05
C ALA A 461 -18.44 30.54 0.24
N VAL A 462 -18.36 30.35 -1.07
CA VAL A 462 -19.52 30.34 -1.98
C VAL A 462 -19.62 28.97 -2.62
N ASN A 463 -20.72 28.27 -2.37
CA ASN A 463 -21.04 27.03 -3.05
C ASN A 463 -21.44 27.33 -4.48
N THR A 464 -20.70 26.81 -5.46
CA THR A 464 -20.99 27.04 -6.89
C THR A 464 -21.80 25.91 -7.52
N THR A 465 -22.12 24.89 -6.73
CA THR A 465 -22.77 23.67 -7.20
C THR A 465 -24.26 23.63 -6.86
N GLY A 466 -24.98 22.72 -7.54
CA GLY A 466 -26.38 22.42 -7.27
C GLY A 466 -26.62 21.49 -6.06
N ALA A 467 -25.58 21.08 -5.33
CA ALA A 467 -25.67 20.18 -4.19
C ALA A 467 -25.36 20.92 -2.88
N ALA A 468 -26.00 20.54 -1.78
CA ALA A 468 -25.62 21.02 -0.45
C ALA A 468 -24.26 20.42 -0.05
N LEU A 469 -23.41 21.21 0.60
CA LEU A 469 -22.05 20.83 0.95
C LEU A 469 -21.82 21.01 2.46
N ALA A 470 -21.26 20.01 3.12
CA ALA A 470 -20.81 20.10 4.52
C ALA A 470 -19.28 20.19 4.55
N PRO A 471 -18.69 21.41 4.51
CA PRO A 471 -17.25 21.58 4.41
C PRO A 471 -16.54 21.29 5.74
N HIS A 472 -15.43 20.56 5.66
CA HIS A 472 -14.48 20.38 6.75
C HIS A 472 -13.12 20.92 6.36
N PHE A 473 -12.51 21.69 7.25
CA PHE A 473 -11.31 22.47 6.95
C PHE A 473 -10.06 21.82 7.52
N ALA A 474 -8.99 21.79 6.74
CA ALA A 474 -7.65 21.43 7.19
C ALA A 474 -6.62 22.25 6.41
N SER A 475 -5.36 22.20 6.82
CA SER A 475 -4.25 22.83 6.09
C SER A 475 -3.33 21.79 5.48
N ARG A 476 -2.67 22.11 4.36
CA ARG A 476 -1.62 21.27 3.75
C ARG A 476 -0.40 22.10 3.35
N THR A 477 0.77 21.50 3.44
CA THR A 477 2.08 22.06 3.04
C THR A 477 2.87 21.12 2.13
N GLY A 478 2.31 19.95 1.80
CA GLY A 478 2.97 18.87 1.08
C GLY A 478 2.07 17.64 1.08
N GLN A 479 2.66 16.45 1.22
CA GLN A 479 1.92 15.20 1.29
C GLN A 479 1.12 15.10 2.60
N GLY A 480 -0.20 15.18 2.49
CA GLY A 480 -1.13 15.02 3.61
C GLY A 480 -1.66 16.31 4.23
N ALA A 481 -2.72 16.17 5.01
CA ALA A 481 -3.43 17.26 5.67
C ALA A 481 -3.11 17.33 7.18
N SER A 482 -3.16 18.54 7.74
CA SER A 482 -3.18 18.76 9.18
C SER A 482 -4.37 18.09 9.85
N ASN A 483 -4.43 18.15 11.18
CA ASN A 483 -5.67 17.86 11.89
C ASN A 483 -6.79 18.78 11.40
N TRP A 484 -8.03 18.34 11.57
CA TRP A 484 -9.22 19.13 11.26
C TRP A 484 -9.18 20.43 12.06
N TRP A 485 -9.52 21.52 11.39
CA TRP A 485 -9.69 22.82 12.02
C TRP A 485 -11.10 22.90 12.58
N THR A 486 -11.24 23.53 13.74
CA THR A 486 -12.52 23.75 14.39
C THR A 486 -13.25 24.88 13.67
N ILE A 487 -14.51 24.67 13.33
CA ILE A 487 -15.39 25.74 12.85
C ILE A 487 -15.94 26.46 14.07
N ALA A 488 -15.38 27.63 14.39
CA ALA A 488 -15.82 28.47 15.51
C ALA A 488 -17.17 29.16 15.20
N SER A 489 -17.41 29.52 13.94
CA SER A 489 -18.69 30.04 13.46
C SER A 489 -18.91 29.72 11.97
N GLY A 490 -20.18 29.71 11.54
CA GLY A 490 -20.61 29.38 10.18
C GLY A 490 -21.55 28.16 10.15
N PRO A 491 -22.29 27.94 9.05
CA PRO A 491 -23.24 26.85 8.96
C PRO A 491 -22.55 25.51 8.69
N ALA A 492 -22.98 24.45 9.36
CA ALA A 492 -22.46 23.10 9.12
C ALA A 492 -22.70 22.59 7.68
N VAL A 493 -23.77 23.09 7.04
CA VAL A 493 -24.12 22.77 5.65
C VAL A 493 -24.36 24.06 4.89
N LEU A 494 -23.69 24.21 3.75
CA LEU A 494 -23.86 25.30 2.80
C LEU A 494 -24.80 24.83 1.67
N ALA A 495 -25.97 25.46 1.59
CA ALA A 495 -26.97 25.16 0.57
C ALA A 495 -26.43 25.37 -0.87
N PRO A 496 -27.05 24.77 -1.89
CA PRO A 496 -26.71 25.02 -3.30
C PRO A 496 -26.69 26.52 -3.59
N HIS A 497 -25.65 26.98 -4.30
CA HIS A 497 -25.50 28.39 -4.71
C HIS A 497 -25.46 29.43 -3.57
N ALA A 498 -25.40 28.99 -2.31
CA ALA A 498 -25.35 29.88 -1.15
C ALA A 498 -23.92 30.31 -0.81
N SER A 499 -23.81 31.39 -0.05
CA SER A 499 -22.55 31.86 0.54
C SER A 499 -22.66 31.94 2.05
N ALA A 500 -21.56 31.65 2.75
CA ALA A 500 -21.45 31.86 4.19
C ALA A 500 -20.04 32.28 4.58
N ASP A 501 -19.95 33.02 5.69
CA ASP A 501 -18.70 33.34 6.35
C ASP A 501 -18.45 32.33 7.47
N TYR A 502 -17.27 31.74 7.45
CA TYR A 502 -16.80 30.80 8.45
C TYR A 502 -15.63 31.40 9.22
N ARG A 503 -15.56 31.16 10.52
CA ARG A 503 -14.32 31.33 11.28
C ARG A 503 -13.76 29.96 11.61
N VAL A 504 -12.55 29.67 11.14
CA VAL A 504 -11.89 28.37 11.36
C VAL A 504 -10.58 28.51 12.11
N GLU A 505 -10.34 27.62 13.07
CA GLU A 505 -9.21 27.68 13.99
C GLU A 505 -8.43 26.35 13.99
N PRO A 506 -7.09 26.35 13.96
CA PRO A 506 -6.32 25.11 14.06
C PRO A 506 -6.65 24.36 15.36
N ALA A 507 -6.67 23.02 15.33
CA ALA A 507 -6.98 22.21 16.51
C ALA A 507 -6.13 22.54 17.76
N SER A 508 -4.86 22.92 17.56
CA SER A 508 -3.93 23.32 18.63
C SER A 508 -3.97 24.82 18.96
N GLY A 509 -4.90 25.59 18.39
CA GLY A 509 -4.98 27.06 18.49
C GLY A 509 -3.90 27.81 17.70
N PHE A 510 -2.85 27.14 17.24
CA PHE A 510 -1.75 27.73 16.49
C PHE A 510 -1.20 26.78 15.43
N ARG A 511 -1.10 27.26 14.20
CA ARG A 511 -0.46 26.56 13.08
C ARG A 511 0.75 27.36 12.60
N ALA A 512 1.95 26.90 12.91
CA ALA A 512 3.18 27.50 12.41
C ALA A 512 3.22 27.44 10.87
N LEU A 513 3.60 28.56 10.24
CA LEU A 513 3.87 28.59 8.81
C LEU A 513 5.32 28.15 8.55
N PRO A 514 5.58 27.41 7.45
CA PRO A 514 6.94 27.15 7.01
C PRO A 514 7.65 28.48 6.72
N GLY A 515 8.89 28.65 7.20
CA GLY A 515 9.73 29.78 6.80
C GLY A 515 10.36 29.55 5.42
N GLY A 516 10.41 30.57 4.56
CA GLY A 516 11.15 30.55 3.29
C GLY A 516 10.33 30.32 2.01
N HIS A 517 11.02 30.07 0.89
CA HIS A 517 10.47 29.95 -0.48
C HIS A 517 9.81 28.58 -0.80
N GLY A 518 9.14 27.97 0.19
CA GLY A 518 8.41 26.71 -0.01
C GLY A 518 7.11 26.89 -0.82
N PRO A 519 6.43 25.79 -1.20
CA PRO A 519 5.23 25.80 -2.06
C PRO A 519 3.98 26.50 -1.47
N GLY A 520 4.12 27.17 -0.31
CA GLY A 520 3.03 27.82 0.40
C GLY A 520 2.25 26.88 1.32
N THR A 521 1.45 27.45 2.22
CA THR A 521 0.47 26.70 3.01
C THR A 521 -0.91 26.91 2.37
N TYR A 522 -1.67 25.85 2.20
CA TYR A 522 -3.03 25.91 1.66
C TYR A 522 -4.04 25.56 2.74
N LEU A 523 -5.16 26.27 2.76
CA LEU A 523 -6.37 25.81 3.42
C LEU A 523 -7.12 24.92 2.43
N ILE A 524 -7.49 23.72 2.85
CA ILE A 524 -8.35 22.82 2.11
C ILE A 524 -9.72 22.73 2.79
N ALA A 525 -10.77 22.72 1.99
CA ALA A 525 -12.12 22.37 2.41
C ALA A 525 -12.53 21.08 1.68
N VAL A 526 -12.92 20.05 2.43
CA VAL A 526 -13.39 18.78 1.87
C VAL A 526 -14.83 18.49 2.27
N THR A 527 -15.51 17.67 1.49
CA THR A 527 -16.87 17.19 1.79
C THR A 527 -16.96 15.68 1.59
N GLY A 528 -17.80 14.99 2.36
CA GLY A 528 -17.96 13.53 2.29
C GLY A 528 -18.93 13.03 1.22
N THR A 529 -20.03 13.76 0.98
CA THR A 529 -21.04 13.42 -0.04
C THR A 529 -21.62 14.70 -0.64
N PRO A 530 -21.38 15.00 -1.93
CA PRO A 530 -20.40 14.34 -2.82
C PRO A 530 -18.97 14.44 -2.27
N MET A 531 -18.04 13.56 -2.66
CA MET A 531 -16.64 13.73 -2.29
C MET A 531 -16.00 14.85 -3.10
N THR A 532 -15.56 15.90 -2.41
CA THR A 532 -14.96 17.07 -3.05
C THR A 532 -13.78 17.62 -2.27
N ILE A 533 -12.95 18.40 -2.96
CA ILE A 533 -11.91 19.22 -2.34
C ILE A 533 -11.88 20.59 -3.01
N THR A 534 -11.71 21.63 -2.21
CA THR A 534 -11.31 22.97 -2.64
C THR A 534 -10.03 23.34 -1.89
N SER A 535 -9.03 23.86 -2.58
CA SER A 535 -7.78 24.39 -2.02
C SER A 535 -7.75 25.90 -2.23
N ALA A 536 -7.31 26.64 -1.23
CA ALA A 536 -7.00 28.06 -1.35
C ALA A 536 -5.67 28.38 -0.68
N HIS A 537 -4.81 29.12 -1.37
CA HIS A 537 -3.49 29.49 -0.88
C HIS A 537 -3.60 30.49 0.26
N ILE A 538 -2.95 30.19 1.40
CA ILE A 538 -2.84 31.12 2.51
C ILE A 538 -1.64 32.01 2.23
N ARG A 539 -1.89 33.27 1.88
CA ARG A 539 -0.83 34.24 1.62
C ARG A 539 0.05 34.40 2.86
N ALA A 540 1.36 34.39 2.65
CA ALA A 540 2.31 34.74 3.70
C ALA A 540 2.08 36.18 4.17
N VAL A 541 2.46 36.46 5.41
CA VAL A 541 2.43 37.83 5.97
C VAL A 541 3.21 38.74 5.02
N PRO A 542 2.62 39.85 4.52
CA PRO A 542 3.39 40.89 3.85
C PRO A 542 4.51 41.32 4.79
N SER A 543 5.76 41.15 4.35
CA SER A 543 6.96 41.53 5.11
C SER A 543 6.95 42.99 5.50
#